data_AF-A0A529LTH6-F1
#
_entry.id   AF-A0A529LTH6-F1
#
_cell.length_a   1.000
_cell.length_b   1.000
_cell.length_c   1.000
_cell.angle_alpha   90.00
_cell.angle_beta   90.00
_cell.angle_gamma   90.00
#
_symmetry.space_group_name_H-M   'P 1'
#
loop_
_entity.id
_entity.type
_entity.pdbx_description
1 polymer ?
#
loop_
_entity_poly.entity_id
_entity_poly.type
_entity_poly.pdbx_seq_one_letter_code
_entity_poly.pdbx_strand_id
1 'polypeptide(L)'
;HYGEHYGIDVAPSRIAVTTGSSAAFNLAFLAMFDPGDRVAIAAPGYPAYRNIMAALGIEIVEIELGADAYLHADHLKSAHRDKP
;
A
#
# COMPACT_ATOMS: atom_id res chain seq x y z
N HIS A 1 12.80 18.80 4.64
CA HIS A 1 11.61 18.22 3.98
C HIS A 1 10.43 18.01 4.92
N TYR A 2 10.36 16.98 5.79
CA TYR A 2 9.13 16.72 6.58
C TYR A 2 8.66 17.90 7.46
N GLY A 3 9.55 18.50 8.27
CA GLY A 3 9.21 19.67 9.08
C GLY A 3 8.86 20.90 8.25
N GLU A 4 9.62 21.17 7.19
CA GLU A 4 9.44 22.36 6.35
C GLU A 4 8.20 22.28 5.44
N HIS A 5 7.90 21.12 4.87
CA HIS A 5 6.84 20.94 3.87
C HIS A 5 5.52 20.46 4.49
N TYR A 6 5.59 19.69 5.58
CA TYR A 6 4.41 19.10 6.21
C TYR A 6 4.21 19.52 7.67
N GLY A 7 5.16 20.26 8.28
CA GLY A 7 5.06 20.67 9.69
C GLY A 7 5.21 19.51 10.68
N ILE A 8 5.78 18.37 10.26
CA ILE A 8 5.88 17.15 11.07
C ILE A 8 7.34 16.91 11.46
N ASP A 9 7.59 16.75 12.75
CA ASP A 9 8.87 16.24 13.27
C ASP A 9 8.88 14.71 13.23
N VAL A 10 9.87 14.14 12.54
CA VAL A 10 10.03 12.68 12.36
C VAL A 10 11.38 12.26 12.90
N ALA A 11 11.37 11.47 13.98
CA ALA A 11 12.59 10.94 14.57
C ALA A 11 13.41 10.13 13.55
N PRO A 12 14.74 10.27 13.50
CA PRO A 12 15.58 9.54 12.54
C PRO A 12 15.42 8.01 12.62
N SER A 13 15.11 7.47 13.80
CA SER A 13 14.84 6.03 14.01
C SER A 13 13.60 5.51 13.26
N ARG A 14 12.78 6.40 12.70
CA ARG A 14 11.60 6.09 11.89
C ARG A 14 11.89 6.20 10.38
N ILE A 15 13.13 6.46 9.98
CA ILE A 15 13.55 6.63 8.58
C ILE A 15 14.46 5.47 8.17
N ALA A 16 14.11 4.81 7.06
CA ALA A 16 14.95 3.82 6.41
C ALA A 16 15.45 4.38 5.06
N VAL A 17 16.77 4.34 4.84
CA VAL A 17 17.37 4.71 3.55
C VAL A 17 17.50 3.47 2.68
N THR A 18 16.95 3.53 1.47
CA THR A 18 16.96 2.41 0.52
C THR A 18 17.50 2.84 -0.84
N THR A 19 17.90 1.88 -1.67
CA THR A 19 18.27 2.11 -3.08
C THR A 19 17.01 2.32 -3.92
N GLY A 20 16.36 3.47 -3.75
CA GLY A 20 15.10 3.82 -4.40
C GLY A 20 13.86 3.22 -3.73
N SER A 21 12.69 3.66 -4.16
CA SER A 21 11.39 3.25 -3.60
C SER A 21 11.05 1.79 -3.86
N SER A 22 11.51 1.20 -4.96
CA SER A 22 11.27 -0.22 -5.28
C SER A 22 11.82 -1.15 -4.20
N ALA A 23 13.02 -0.87 -3.67
CA ALA A 23 13.57 -1.63 -2.53
C ALA A 23 12.78 -1.37 -1.24
N ALA A 24 12.31 -0.13 -1.04
CA ALA A 24 11.48 0.21 0.12
C ALA A 24 10.13 -0.52 0.12
N PHE A 25 9.48 -0.70 -1.03
CA PHE A 25 8.20 -1.44 -1.09
C PHE A 25 8.36 -2.90 -0.68
N ASN A 26 9.43 -3.58 -1.12
CA ASN A 26 9.72 -4.94 -0.68
C ASN A 26 9.89 -5.01 0.85
N LEU A 27 10.70 -4.13 1.42
CA LEU A 27 10.94 -4.08 2.86
C LEU A 27 9.68 -3.74 3.65
N ALA A 28 8.88 -2.78 3.16
CA ALA A 28 7.64 -2.37 3.80
C ALA A 28 6.61 -3.51 3.82
N PHE A 29 6.42 -4.22 2.70
CA PHE A 29 5.46 -5.33 2.66
C PHE A 29 5.92 -6.51 3.51
N LEU A 30 7.21 -6.85 3.50
CA LEU A 30 7.78 -7.88 4.38
C LEU A 30 7.68 -7.53 5.88
N ALA A 31 7.75 -6.24 6.22
CA ALA A 31 7.67 -5.80 7.62
C ALA A 31 6.23 -5.69 8.14
N MET A 32 5.25 -5.53 7.25
CA MET A 32 3.87 -5.20 7.62
C MET A 32 2.89 -6.36 7.45
N PHE A 33 3.23 -7.38 6.66
CA PHE A 33 2.30 -8.44 6.27
C PHE A 33 2.95 -9.81 6.25
N ASP A 34 2.13 -10.83 6.50
CA ASP A 34 2.48 -12.24 6.38
C ASP A 34 1.83 -12.87 5.12
N PRO A 35 2.34 -14.00 4.61
CA PRO A 35 1.69 -14.74 3.54
C PRO A 35 0.24 -15.12 3.91
N GLY A 36 -0.70 -14.85 3.01
CA GLY A 36 -2.13 -15.03 3.23
C GLY A 36 -2.85 -13.78 3.74
N ASP A 37 -2.13 -12.75 4.20
CA ASP A 37 -2.74 -11.46 4.52
C ASP A 37 -3.36 -10.83 3.28
N ARG A 38 -4.39 -10.01 3.52
CA ARG A 38 -5.18 -9.36 2.47
C ARG A 38 -4.88 -7.88 2.45
N VAL A 39 -4.38 -7.39 1.31
CA VAL A 39 -4.01 -5.98 1.14
C VAL A 39 -4.80 -5.36 0.01
N ALA A 40 -5.55 -4.31 0.34
CA ALA A 40 -6.37 -3.59 -0.62
C ALA A 40 -5.56 -2.51 -1.36
N ILE A 41 -5.73 -2.45 -2.67
CA ILE A 41 -5.13 -1.41 -3.53
C ILE A 41 -6.16 -0.84 -4.51
N ALA A 42 -6.05 0.44 -4.82
CA ALA A 42 -6.88 1.06 -5.85
C ALA A 42 -6.49 0.59 -7.26
N ALA A 43 -7.49 0.46 -8.13
CA ALA A 43 -7.35 0.17 -9.55
C ALA A 43 -8.13 1.20 -10.41
N PRO A 44 -7.53 1.76 -11.48
CA PRO A 44 -6.15 1.53 -11.94
C PRO A 44 -5.09 2.09 -10.96
N GLY A 45 -3.93 1.44 -10.89
CA GLY A 45 -2.88 1.77 -9.92
C GLY A 45 -1.50 1.31 -10.36
N TYR A 46 -0.48 1.48 -9.50
CA TYR A 46 0.90 1.14 -9.83
C TYR A 46 1.11 -0.39 -9.95
N PRO A 47 1.43 -0.94 -11.14
CA PRO A 47 1.42 -2.38 -11.36
C PRO A 47 2.44 -3.16 -10.51
N ALA A 48 3.54 -2.53 -10.10
CA ALA A 48 4.58 -3.21 -9.33
C ALA A 48 4.09 -3.65 -7.94
N TYR A 49 3.09 -2.98 -7.35
CA TYR A 49 2.49 -3.42 -6.09
C TYR A 49 1.91 -4.83 -6.21
N ARG A 50 1.19 -5.11 -7.29
CA ARG A 50 0.58 -6.42 -7.56
C ARG A 50 1.66 -7.49 -7.62
N ASN A 51 2.72 -7.24 -8.39
CA ASN A 51 3.79 -8.20 -8.62
C ASN A 51 4.56 -8.53 -7.34
N ILE A 52 4.91 -7.51 -6.55
CA ILE A 52 5.65 -7.71 -5.31
C ILE A 52 4.79 -8.46 -4.28
N MET A 53 3.55 -8.01 -4.05
CA MET A 53 2.66 -8.65 -3.07
C MET A 53 2.35 -10.10 -3.44
N ALA A 54 2.09 -10.38 -4.72
CA ALA A 54 1.87 -11.75 -5.20
C ALA A 54 3.09 -12.65 -4.95
N ALA A 55 4.30 -12.13 -5.19
CA ALA A 55 5.54 -12.86 -4.94
C ALA A 55 5.78 -13.14 -3.45
N LEU A 56 5.23 -12.32 -2.56
CA LEU A 56 5.29 -12.48 -1.10
C LEU A 56 4.15 -13.33 -0.53
N GLY A 57 3.25 -13.85 -1.39
CA GLY A 57 2.11 -14.66 -0.96
C GLY A 57 0.98 -13.84 -0.32
N ILE A 58 0.96 -12.53 -0.52
CA ILE A 58 -0.10 -11.63 -0.05
C ILE A 58 -1.27 -11.68 -1.04
N GLU A 59 -2.49 -11.81 -0.52
CA GLU A 59 -3.73 -11.73 -1.31
C GLU A 59 -4.02 -10.26 -1.64
N ILE A 60 -3.95 -9.93 -2.92
CA ILE A 60 -4.23 -8.57 -3.41
C ILE A 60 -5.74 -8.39 -3.60
N VAL A 61 -6.32 -7.39 -2.94
CA VAL A 61 -7.72 -6.99 -3.14
C VAL A 61 -7.75 -5.71 -3.99
N GLU A 62 -8.05 -5.87 -5.27
CA GLU A 62 -8.12 -4.75 -6.20
C GLU A 62 -9.48 -4.05 -6.10
N ILE A 63 -9.44 -2.77 -5.79
CA ILE A 63 -10.62 -1.93 -5.64
C ILE A 63 -10.71 -1.02 -6.87
N GLU A 64 -11.58 -1.41 -7.79
CA GLU A 64 -11.89 -0.62 -8.99
C GLU A 64 -12.57 0.70 -8.60
N LEU A 65 -11.97 1.82 -9.03
CA LEU A 65 -12.51 3.17 -8.77
C LEU A 65 -13.55 3.60 -9.79
N GLY A 66 -13.67 2.89 -10.92
CA GLY A 66 -14.57 3.27 -12.01
C GLY A 66 -14.26 4.67 -12.54
N ALA A 67 -15.22 5.60 -12.39
CA ALA A 67 -15.07 6.99 -12.82
C ALA A 67 -14.44 7.91 -11.75
N ASP A 68 -14.27 7.42 -10.51
CA ASP A 68 -13.73 8.23 -9.43
C ASP A 68 -12.22 8.42 -9.57
N ALA A 69 -11.75 9.63 -9.26
CA ALA A 69 -10.33 9.96 -9.30
C ALA A 69 -9.55 9.38 -8.10
N TYR A 70 -10.23 9.02 -7.01
CA TYR A 70 -9.62 8.62 -5.75
C TYR A 70 -10.40 7.49 -5.06
N LEU A 71 -9.71 6.77 -4.17
CA LEU A 71 -10.35 5.79 -3.31
C LEU A 71 -11.23 6.47 -2.26
N HIS A 72 -12.50 6.07 -2.19
CA HIS A 72 -13.43 6.50 -1.17
C HIS A 72 -13.69 5.38 -0.15
N ALA A 73 -14.14 5.76 1.05
CA ALA A 73 -14.42 4.81 2.13
C ALA A 73 -15.46 3.75 1.72
N ASP A 74 -16.41 4.10 0.85
CA ASP A 74 -17.46 3.18 0.43
C ASP A 74 -16.94 2.10 -0.52
N HIS A 75 -15.92 2.38 -1.34
CA HIS A 75 -15.22 1.35 -2.11
C HIS A 75 -14.60 0.30 -1.19
N LEU A 76 -13.91 0.74 -0.14
CA LEU A 76 -13.28 -0.15 0.83
C LEU A 76 -14.31 -0.96 1.61
N LYS A 77 -15.39 -0.32 2.08
CA LYS A 77 -16.48 -1.03 2.77
C LYS A 77 -17.14 -2.07 1.86
N SER A 78 -17.28 -1.80 0.57
CA SER A 78 -17.84 -2.77 -0.38
C SER A 78 -16.93 -3.99 -0.51
N ALA A 79 -15.65 -3.78 -0.81
CA ALA A 79 -14.68 -4.87 -0.96
C ALA A 79 -14.54 -5.71 0.31
N HIS A 80 -14.58 -5.08 1.49
CA HIS A 80 -14.53 -5.80 2.78
C HIS A 80 -15.81 -6.61 3.06
N ARG A 81 -17.00 -6.17 2.60
CA ARG A 81 -18.23 -6.99 2.76
C ARG A 81 -18.21 -8.25 1.90
N ASP A 82 -17.59 -8.20 0.72
CA ASP A 82 -17.52 -9.36 -0.19
C ASP A 82 -16.68 -10.49 0.41
N LYS A 83 -15.62 -10.12 1.14
CA LYS A 83 -14.82 -11.03 1.96
C LYS A 83 -14.26 -10.23 3.14
N PRO A 84 -14.80 -10.42 4.36
CA PRO A 84 -14.31 -9.77 5.58
C PRO A 84 -12.85 -10.13 5.88
#